data_AF-A0A7S0I5Y4-F1
#
_entry.id   AF-A0A7S0I5Y4-F1
#
_cell.length_a   1.000
_cell.length_b   1.000
_cell.length_c   1.000
_cell.angle_alpha   90.00
_cell.angle_beta   90.00
_cell.angle_gamma   90.00
#
_symmetry.space_group_name_H-M   'P 1'
#
loop_
_entity.id
_entity.type
_entity.pdbx_description
1 polymer ?
#
loop_
_entity_poly.entity_id
_entity_poly.type
_entity_poly.pdbx_seq_one_letter_code
_entity_poly.pdbx_strand_id
1 'polypeptide(L)'
;YVTTLAAAFTAPLFWSPEAVGLLAYPTARARLLKTAKFVASFGKEQLASDAAAETFGGVTVGADALGWAVAACSSRAYAVSGGARVLCPIVDLGNHAPKGEASCEVRGTAGGAIELVALRAITAGEEVSYCYGARLSNDDFLLDYGFVPADNAYDDCSLAWEPSGTLLQSACDVAGIDGVEGGAAQVQWKA
;
A
#
# COMPACT_ATOMS: atom_id res chain seq x y z
N TYR A 1 11.80 10.01 -16.82
CA TYR A 1 10.78 9.32 -16.01
C TYR A 1 11.09 9.37 -14.53
N VAL A 2 12.24 8.88 -14.04
CA VAL A 2 12.55 8.99 -12.60
C VAL A 2 12.47 10.44 -12.09
N THR A 3 12.93 11.40 -12.90
CA THR A 3 12.84 12.84 -12.60
C THR A 3 11.42 13.43 -12.65
N THR A 4 10.43 12.68 -13.14
CA THR A 4 9.01 13.09 -13.18
C THR A 4 8.20 12.47 -12.05
N LEU A 5 8.82 11.58 -11.24
CA LEU A 5 8.20 11.07 -10.02
C LEU A 5 8.15 12.16 -8.96
N ALA A 6 7.25 11.99 -7.98
CA ALA A 6 7.11 12.92 -6.89
C ALA A 6 8.42 13.03 -6.09
N ALA A 7 8.85 14.26 -5.81
CA ALA A 7 10.04 14.51 -4.99
C ALA A 7 9.86 14.03 -3.54
N ALA A 8 8.61 14.00 -3.05
CA ALA A 8 8.23 13.50 -1.74
C ALA A 8 6.86 12.81 -1.80
N PHE A 9 6.61 11.91 -0.85
CA PHE A 9 5.34 11.20 -0.69
C PHE A 9 4.68 11.54 0.64
N THR A 10 3.36 11.47 0.68
CA THR A 10 2.54 11.75 1.87
C THR A 10 2.27 10.52 2.73
N ALA A 11 2.74 9.35 2.31
CA ALA A 11 2.57 8.08 3.02
C ALA A 11 3.13 8.18 4.46
N PRO A 12 2.50 7.51 5.46
CA PRO A 12 2.92 7.56 6.85
C PRO A 12 4.36 7.16 7.15
N LEU A 13 5.04 6.50 6.22
CA LEU A 13 6.47 6.20 6.30
C LEU A 13 7.34 7.46 6.52
N PHE A 14 6.87 8.63 6.06
CA PHE A 14 7.58 9.90 6.16
C PHE A 14 7.02 10.84 7.25
N TRP A 15 6.06 10.37 8.06
CA TRP A 15 5.47 11.17 9.12
C TRP A 15 6.42 11.28 10.32
N SER A 16 6.25 12.36 11.09
CA SER A 16 6.97 12.51 12.36
C SER A 16 6.49 11.48 13.39
N PRO A 17 7.30 11.16 14.41
CA PRO A 17 6.88 10.25 15.49
C PRO A 17 5.58 10.68 16.17
N GLU A 18 5.36 12.00 16.32
CA GLU A 18 4.14 12.56 16.90
C GLU A 18 2.93 12.26 16.01
N ALA A 19 3.04 12.48 14.70
CA ALA A 19 1.97 12.19 13.75
C ALA A 19 1.67 10.69 13.66
N VAL A 20 2.71 9.83 13.69
CA VAL A 20 2.52 8.37 13.82
C VAL A 20 1.84 8.00 15.14
N GLY A 21 2.08 8.75 16.22
CA GLY A 21 1.40 8.58 17.50
C GLY A 21 -0.11 8.87 17.45
N LEU A 22 -0.55 9.72 16.51
CA LEU A 22 -1.97 10.02 16.28
C LEU A 22 -2.69 8.93 15.47
N LEU A 23 -1.95 8.03 14.81
CA LEU A 23 -2.52 6.85 14.16
C LEU A 23 -2.92 5.81 15.23
N ALA A 24 -4.05 6.10 15.90
CA ALA A 24 -4.60 5.31 17.01
C ALA A 24 -5.26 3.99 16.56
N TYR A 25 -4.87 3.46 15.40
CA TYR A 25 -5.31 2.16 14.90
C TYR A 25 -4.15 1.15 14.92
N PRO A 26 -4.16 0.16 15.83
CA PRO A 26 -3.02 -0.74 16.03
C PRO A 26 -2.59 -1.52 14.79
N THR A 27 -3.53 -1.96 13.96
CA THR A 27 -3.23 -2.75 12.75
C THR A 27 -2.43 -1.94 11.74
N ALA A 28 -2.94 -0.76 11.35
CA ALA A 28 -2.24 0.14 10.43
C ALA A 28 -0.86 0.56 10.97
N ARG A 29 -0.80 0.87 12.28
CA ARG A 29 0.47 1.22 12.93
C ARG A 29 1.47 0.06 12.93
N ALA A 30 1.03 -1.17 13.17
CA ALA A 30 1.91 -2.33 13.13
C ALA A 30 2.47 -2.57 11.71
N ARG A 31 1.64 -2.43 10.67
CA ARG A 31 2.07 -2.52 9.26
C ARG A 31 3.06 -1.41 8.89
N LEU A 32 2.81 -0.18 9.32
CA LEU A 32 3.74 0.94 9.15
C LEU A 32 5.09 0.65 9.81
N LEU A 33 5.08 0.24 11.09
CA LEU A 33 6.31 -0.04 11.84
C LEU A 33 7.09 -1.21 11.25
N LYS A 34 6.41 -2.23 10.72
CA LYS A 34 7.06 -3.34 9.99
C LYS A 34 7.81 -2.82 8.76
N THR A 35 7.20 -1.93 7.99
CA THR A 35 7.81 -1.32 6.80
C THR A 35 8.98 -0.41 7.19
N ALA A 36 8.81 0.45 8.18
CA ALA A 36 9.87 1.32 8.69
C ALA A 36 11.06 0.51 9.23
N LYS A 37 10.79 -0.59 9.95
CA LYS A 37 11.84 -1.51 10.42
C LYS A 37 12.59 -2.14 9.27
N PHE A 38 11.90 -2.59 8.22
CA PHE A 38 12.53 -3.11 7.01
C PHE A 38 13.45 -2.08 6.36
N VAL A 39 12.97 -0.85 6.13
CA VAL A 39 13.77 0.22 5.52
C VAL A 39 15.02 0.51 6.35
N ALA A 40 14.87 0.60 7.67
CA ALA A 40 15.98 0.84 8.58
C ALA A 40 17.00 -0.32 8.60
N SER A 41 16.54 -1.57 8.71
CA SER A 41 17.44 -2.73 8.77
C SER A 41 18.13 -2.96 7.43
N PHE A 42 17.39 -2.90 6.32
CA PHE A 42 17.96 -3.07 4.98
C PHE A 42 18.94 -1.94 4.64
N GLY A 43 18.61 -0.69 4.98
CA GLY A 43 19.53 0.42 4.81
C GLY A 43 20.84 0.23 5.57
N LYS A 44 20.76 -0.23 6.82
CA LYS A 44 21.95 -0.47 7.65
C LYS A 44 22.77 -1.69 7.22
N GLU A 45 22.11 -2.77 6.82
CA GLU A 45 22.76 -4.07 6.61
C GLU A 45 23.18 -4.29 5.16
N GLN A 46 22.36 -3.83 4.21
CA GLN A 46 22.54 -4.12 2.79
C GLN A 46 23.07 -2.91 2.03
N LEU A 47 22.47 -1.72 2.21
CA LEU A 47 22.90 -0.52 1.47
C LEU A 47 24.22 0.07 1.96
N ALA A 48 24.59 -0.17 3.22
CA ALA A 48 25.90 0.22 3.76
C ALA A 48 27.02 -0.80 3.50
N SER A 49 26.78 -1.85 2.71
CA SER A 49 27.76 -2.88 2.39
C SER A 49 28.69 -2.48 1.23
N ASP A 50 29.89 -3.07 1.17
CA ASP A 50 30.82 -2.87 0.05
C ASP A 50 30.22 -3.32 -1.30
N ALA A 51 29.41 -4.38 -1.28
CA ALA A 51 28.70 -4.87 -2.48
C ALA A 51 27.69 -3.85 -3.01
N ALA A 52 26.99 -3.13 -2.12
CA ALA A 52 26.13 -2.02 -2.52
C ALA A 52 26.95 -0.85 -3.07
N ALA A 53 28.07 -0.50 -2.43
CA ALA A 53 28.95 0.56 -2.94
C ALA A 53 29.46 0.24 -4.36
N GLU A 54 29.85 -1.00 -4.64
CA GLU A 54 30.22 -1.44 -5.98
C GLU A 54 29.05 -1.33 -6.97
N THR A 55 27.87 -1.83 -6.58
CA THR A 55 26.66 -1.82 -7.41
C THR A 55 26.23 -0.39 -7.79
N PHE A 56 26.37 0.56 -6.87
CA PHE A 56 26.00 1.97 -7.07
C PHE A 56 27.17 2.85 -7.53
N GLY A 57 28.29 2.27 -7.97
CA GLY A 57 29.42 3.02 -8.53
C GLY A 57 30.06 4.00 -7.52
N GLY A 58 30.09 3.63 -6.25
CA GLY A 58 30.63 4.43 -5.14
C GLY A 58 29.66 5.47 -4.59
N VAL A 59 28.44 5.59 -5.13
CA VAL A 59 27.42 6.49 -4.58
C VAL A 59 26.85 5.91 -3.29
N THR A 60 26.91 6.69 -2.20
CA THR A 60 26.26 6.32 -0.95
C THR A 60 24.75 6.44 -1.08
N VAL A 61 24.04 5.33 -0.87
CA VAL A 61 22.57 5.26 -0.89
C VAL A 61 22.06 5.05 0.53
N GLY A 62 21.28 6.00 1.03
CA GLY A 62 20.74 5.97 2.40
C GLY A 62 19.37 5.30 2.51
N ALA A 63 18.92 5.15 3.76
CA ALA A 63 17.59 4.64 4.09
C ALA A 63 16.46 5.57 3.62
N ASP A 64 16.75 6.86 3.45
CA ASP A 64 15.86 7.87 2.85
C ASP A 64 15.57 7.57 1.38
N ALA A 65 16.62 7.28 0.59
CA ALA A 65 16.48 6.90 -0.81
C ALA A 65 15.72 5.57 -0.95
N LEU A 66 15.97 4.60 -0.06
CA LEU A 66 15.20 3.36 -0.01
C LEU A 66 13.73 3.60 0.35
N GLY A 67 13.46 4.43 1.37
CA GLY A 67 12.11 4.79 1.77
C GLY A 67 11.35 5.45 0.63
N TRP A 68 11.99 6.39 -0.09
CA TRP A 68 11.44 7.00 -1.30
C TRP A 68 11.14 5.96 -2.38
N ALA A 69 12.07 5.03 -2.64
CA ALA A 69 11.87 3.98 -3.64
C ALA A 69 10.74 3.01 -3.27
N VAL A 70 10.62 2.63 -1.99
CA VAL A 70 9.51 1.82 -1.47
C VAL A 70 8.18 2.53 -1.71
N ALA A 71 8.08 3.81 -1.37
CA ALA A 71 6.86 4.59 -1.56
C ALA A 71 6.51 4.81 -3.05
N ALA A 72 7.52 5.03 -3.91
CA ALA A 72 7.32 5.12 -5.35
C ALA A 72 6.77 3.80 -5.92
N CYS A 73 7.35 2.68 -5.52
CA CYS A 73 6.91 1.36 -5.97
C CYS A 73 5.54 0.96 -5.40
N SER A 74 5.25 1.24 -4.13
CA SER A 74 3.96 0.90 -3.51
C SER A 74 2.80 1.67 -4.15
N SER A 75 3.01 2.95 -4.45
CA SER A 75 1.96 3.83 -4.95
C SER A 75 1.73 3.75 -6.46
N ARG A 76 2.71 3.28 -7.25
CA ARG A 76 2.68 3.38 -8.72
C ARG A 76 2.93 2.08 -9.49
N ALA A 77 3.47 1.04 -8.84
CA ALA A 77 3.84 -0.17 -9.57
C ALA A 77 2.64 -1.09 -9.82
N TYR A 78 2.49 -1.52 -11.07
CA TYR A 78 1.48 -2.47 -11.51
C TYR A 78 1.97 -3.90 -11.38
N ALA A 79 1.09 -4.80 -10.94
CA ALA A 79 1.33 -6.23 -11.05
C ALA A 79 1.17 -6.66 -12.52
N VAL A 80 2.16 -7.39 -13.04
CA VAL A 80 2.11 -8.00 -14.38
C VAL A 80 2.13 -9.52 -14.28
N SER A 81 1.84 -10.20 -15.40
CA SER A 81 1.88 -11.67 -15.47
C SER A 81 3.21 -12.21 -14.94
N GLY A 82 3.16 -13.24 -14.09
CA GLY A 82 4.35 -13.83 -13.46
C GLY A 82 4.72 -13.22 -12.11
N GLY A 83 3.91 -12.31 -11.56
CA GLY A 83 4.07 -11.78 -10.20
C GLY A 83 5.10 -10.65 -10.08
N ALA A 84 5.74 -10.26 -11.19
CA ALA A 84 6.58 -9.09 -11.23
C ALA A 84 5.74 -7.81 -11.05
N ARG A 85 6.37 -6.75 -10.54
CA ARG A 85 5.79 -5.42 -10.46
C ARG A 85 6.61 -4.45 -11.30
N VAL A 86 5.93 -3.58 -12.04
CA VAL A 86 6.59 -2.63 -12.96
C VAL A 86 6.05 -1.23 -12.75
N LEU A 87 6.96 -0.25 -12.83
CA LEU A 87 6.59 1.15 -13.02
C LEU A 87 6.28 1.35 -14.50
N CYS A 88 5.10 1.91 -14.81
CA CYS A 88 4.64 2.13 -16.17
C CYS A 88 4.54 3.65 -16.43
N PRO A 89 5.57 4.26 -17.04
CA PRO A 89 5.58 5.71 -17.29
C PRO A 89 4.32 6.18 -18.02
N ILE A 90 3.87 7.38 -17.71
CA ILE A 90 2.65 8.02 -18.24
C ILE A 90 1.38 7.41 -17.66
N VAL A 91 1.23 6.09 -17.70
CA VAL A 91 0.05 5.41 -17.15
C VAL A 91 -0.05 5.61 -15.64
N ASP A 92 1.08 5.51 -14.93
CA ASP A 92 1.20 5.69 -13.48
C ASP A 92 1.01 7.13 -12.97
N LEU A 93 0.67 8.09 -13.85
CA LEU A 93 0.35 9.46 -13.47
C LEU A 93 -1.14 9.65 -13.13
N GLY A 94 -2.03 8.84 -13.68
CA GLY A 94 -3.47 9.02 -13.46
C GLY A 94 -3.86 8.66 -12.04
N ASN A 95 -4.85 9.37 -11.51
CA ASN A 95 -5.31 9.20 -10.14
C ASN A 95 -6.34 8.07 -9.98
N HIS A 96 -6.52 7.66 -8.73
CA HIS A 96 -7.54 6.70 -8.35
C HIS A 96 -8.95 7.28 -8.56
N ALA A 97 -9.83 6.48 -9.13
CA ALA A 97 -11.28 6.64 -8.99
C ALA A 97 -11.94 5.30 -8.66
N PRO A 98 -13.08 5.29 -7.95
CA PRO A 98 -13.87 4.08 -7.74
C PRO A 98 -14.21 3.40 -9.07
N LYS A 99 -14.33 2.06 -9.09
CA LYS A 99 -14.52 1.28 -10.32
C LYS A 99 -15.73 1.72 -11.16
N GLY A 100 -16.79 2.24 -10.53
CA GLY A 100 -17.98 2.75 -11.21
C GLY A 100 -17.85 4.19 -11.75
N GLU A 101 -16.80 4.91 -11.37
CA GLU A 101 -16.60 6.33 -11.66
C GLU A 101 -15.37 6.59 -12.54
N ALA A 102 -14.43 5.64 -12.57
CA ALA A 102 -13.24 5.67 -13.40
C ALA A 102 -13.55 5.97 -14.88
N SER A 103 -12.80 6.90 -15.47
CA SER A 103 -12.92 7.22 -16.90
C SER A 103 -12.22 6.17 -17.78
N CYS A 104 -11.22 5.51 -17.23
CA CYS A 104 -10.35 4.56 -17.91
C CYS A 104 -10.11 3.29 -17.07
N GLU A 105 -9.55 2.30 -17.73
CA GLU A 105 -9.00 1.10 -17.10
C GLU A 105 -7.60 0.81 -17.63
N VAL A 106 -6.78 0.18 -16.77
CA VAL A 106 -5.44 -0.29 -17.14
C VAL A 106 -5.51 -1.79 -17.39
N ARG A 107 -5.03 -2.25 -18.56
CA ARG A 107 -5.05 -3.66 -18.96
C ARG A 107 -3.67 -4.09 -19.44
N GLY A 108 -3.31 -5.33 -19.13
CA GLY A 108 -2.16 -6.01 -19.74
C GLY A 108 -2.60 -6.77 -21.00
N THR A 109 -1.76 -6.75 -22.03
CA THR A 109 -1.96 -7.55 -23.25
C THR A 109 -1.17 -8.85 -23.19
N ALA A 110 -1.55 -9.85 -24.01
CA ALA A 110 -0.79 -11.09 -24.14
C ALA A 110 0.66 -10.86 -24.64
N GLY A 111 0.91 -9.74 -25.32
CA GLY A 111 2.24 -9.32 -25.77
C GLY A 111 3.08 -8.59 -24.71
N GLY A 112 2.57 -8.45 -23.48
CA GLY A 112 3.28 -7.77 -22.38
C GLY A 112 3.18 -6.23 -22.40
N ALA A 113 2.42 -5.65 -23.34
CA ALA A 113 2.13 -4.22 -23.32
C ALA A 113 1.08 -3.89 -22.24
N ILE A 114 1.17 -2.69 -21.68
CA ILE A 114 0.17 -2.10 -20.77
C ILE A 114 -0.61 -1.05 -21.56
N GLU A 115 -1.93 -1.14 -21.52
CA GLU A 115 -2.85 -0.24 -22.21
C GLU A 115 -3.69 0.53 -21.19
N LEU A 116 -3.85 1.84 -21.42
CA LEU A 116 -4.83 2.68 -20.72
C LEU A 116 -6.00 2.92 -21.68
N VAL A 117 -7.14 2.31 -21.39
CA VAL A 117 -8.30 2.26 -22.29
C VAL A 117 -9.43 3.09 -21.70
N ALA A 118 -9.99 4.00 -22.50
CA ALA A 118 -11.16 4.78 -22.09
C ALA A 118 -12.40 3.89 -21.99
N LEU A 119 -13.12 4.00 -20.88
CA LEU A 119 -14.38 3.27 -20.63
C LEU A 119 -15.59 4.00 -21.21
N ARG A 120 -15.44 5.29 -21.52
CA ARG A 120 -16.44 6.19 -22.07
C ARG A 120 -15.79 7.34 -22.84
N ALA A 121 -16.58 8.17 -23.49
CA ALA A 121 -16.08 9.44 -24.00
C ALA A 121 -15.57 10.33 -22.84
N ILE A 122 -14.42 10.96 -23.05
CA ILE A 122 -13.75 11.85 -22.08
C ILE A 122 -13.70 13.25 -22.70
N THR A 123 -14.20 14.24 -21.97
CA THR A 123 -14.26 15.62 -22.47
C THR A 123 -12.88 16.28 -22.39
N ALA A 124 -12.60 17.21 -23.30
CA ALA A 124 -11.37 18.00 -23.20
C ALA A 124 -11.31 18.75 -21.86
N GLY A 125 -10.20 18.58 -21.12
CA GLY A 125 -10.00 19.16 -19.79
C GLY A 125 -10.54 18.30 -18.63
N GLU A 126 -11.23 17.20 -18.93
CA GLU A 126 -11.62 16.21 -17.92
C GLU A 126 -10.42 15.38 -17.47
N GLU A 127 -10.36 15.05 -16.18
CA GLU A 127 -9.30 14.20 -15.64
C GLU A 127 -9.42 12.76 -16.14
N VAL A 128 -8.27 12.17 -16.49
CA VAL A 128 -8.17 10.74 -16.78
C VAL A 128 -7.83 9.99 -15.49
N SER A 129 -8.77 9.19 -15.02
CA SER A 129 -8.65 8.41 -13.78
C SER A 129 -8.96 6.93 -14.00
N TYR A 130 -8.43 6.08 -13.14
CA TYR A 130 -8.67 4.63 -13.18
C TYR A 130 -8.67 4.03 -11.78
N CYS A 131 -9.25 2.85 -11.65
CA CYS A 131 -9.33 2.14 -10.38
C CYS A 131 -8.01 1.41 -10.08
N TYR A 132 -7.29 1.84 -9.04
CA TYR A 132 -6.03 1.21 -8.59
C TYR A 132 -6.21 -0.25 -8.16
N GLY A 133 -7.39 -0.61 -7.64
CA GLY A 133 -7.70 -1.95 -7.20
C GLY A 133 -9.15 -2.04 -6.74
N ALA A 134 -9.78 -3.18 -7.00
CA ALA A 134 -11.21 -3.35 -6.76
C ALA A 134 -11.58 -3.60 -5.28
N ARG A 135 -10.60 -3.79 -4.39
CA ARG A 135 -10.78 -4.13 -2.97
C ARG A 135 -9.61 -3.62 -2.13
N LEU A 136 -9.37 -2.31 -2.15
CA LEU A 136 -8.38 -1.67 -1.29
C LEU A 136 -9.10 -1.00 -0.13
N SER A 137 -8.66 -1.27 1.11
CA SER A 137 -9.21 -0.60 2.29
C SER A 137 -8.57 0.79 2.49
N ASN A 138 -9.09 1.58 3.42
CA ASN A 138 -8.48 2.88 3.72
C ASN A 138 -7.08 2.75 4.32
N ASP A 139 -6.78 1.63 4.98
CA ASP A 139 -5.42 1.29 5.42
C ASP A 139 -4.48 1.13 4.21
N ASP A 140 -4.91 0.45 3.15
CA ASP A 140 -4.11 0.29 1.93
C ASP A 140 -3.86 1.64 1.25
N PHE A 141 -4.91 2.44 1.07
CA PHE A 141 -4.78 3.77 0.48
C PHE A 141 -3.84 4.67 1.29
N LEU A 142 -4.00 4.68 2.63
CA LEU A 142 -3.18 5.53 3.48
C LEU A 142 -1.72 5.09 3.47
N LEU A 143 -1.46 3.79 3.69
CA LEU A 143 -0.11 3.28 3.87
C LEU A 143 0.68 3.18 2.57
N ASP A 144 0.04 2.78 1.47
CA ASP A 144 0.74 2.55 0.20
C ASP A 144 0.68 3.74 -0.76
N TYR A 145 -0.38 4.55 -0.70
CA TYR A 145 -0.63 5.66 -1.64
C TYR A 145 -0.61 7.05 -0.99
N GLY A 146 -0.71 7.14 0.34
CA GLY A 146 -0.60 8.39 1.08
C GLY A 146 -1.85 9.28 1.04
N PHE A 147 -3.03 8.71 0.80
CA PHE A 147 -4.31 9.41 0.89
C PHE A 147 -5.41 8.47 1.41
N VAL A 148 -6.58 9.00 1.77
CA VAL A 148 -7.77 8.22 2.11
C VAL A 148 -8.94 8.73 1.25
N PRO A 149 -9.61 7.87 0.46
CA PRO A 149 -10.82 8.26 -0.26
C PRO A 149 -11.92 8.70 0.72
N ALA A 150 -12.76 9.66 0.33
CA ALA A 150 -13.85 10.14 1.18
C ALA A 150 -14.89 9.04 1.47
N ASP A 151 -15.29 8.29 0.44
CA ASP A 151 -16.30 7.24 0.51
C ASP A 151 -15.77 5.93 -0.10
N ASN A 152 -15.11 5.10 0.71
CA ASN A 152 -14.59 3.82 0.26
C ASN A 152 -15.53 2.66 0.61
N ALA A 153 -16.27 2.17 -0.39
CA ALA A 153 -17.18 1.02 -0.23
C ALA A 153 -16.50 -0.32 0.11
N TYR A 154 -15.16 -0.36 0.02
CA TYR A 154 -14.34 -1.52 0.34
C TYR A 154 -13.51 -1.32 1.61
N ASP A 155 -13.79 -0.28 2.39
CA ASP A 155 -13.12 -0.11 3.66
C ASP A 155 -13.41 -1.28 4.61
N ASP A 156 -12.43 -1.60 5.44
CA ASP A 156 -12.53 -2.68 6.41
C ASP A 156 -11.77 -2.36 7.69
N CYS A 157 -12.01 -3.18 8.71
CA CYS A 157 -11.16 -3.16 9.89
C CYS A 157 -10.74 -4.58 10.24
N SER A 158 -9.43 -4.75 10.44
CA SER A 158 -8.91 -5.96 11.04
C SER A 158 -9.08 -5.90 12.55
N LEU A 159 -9.76 -6.89 13.09
CA LEU A 159 -9.76 -7.17 14.50
C LEU A 159 -8.63 -8.18 14.76
N ALA A 160 -7.91 -8.00 15.85
CA ALA A 160 -6.90 -8.93 16.29
C ALA A 160 -7.17 -9.27 17.75
N TRP A 161 -7.22 -10.56 18.03
CA TRP A 161 -7.39 -11.10 19.37
C TRP A 161 -6.01 -11.34 19.95
N GLU A 162 -5.96 -11.44 21.26
CA GLU A 162 -4.73 -11.79 21.96
C GLU A 162 -4.16 -13.09 21.34
N PRO A 163 -2.87 -13.13 20.96
CA PRO A 163 -2.33 -14.22 20.13
C PRO A 163 -2.45 -15.62 20.75
N SER A 164 -2.47 -15.74 22.08
CA SER A 164 -2.67 -17.03 22.75
C SER A 164 -4.12 -17.50 22.74
N GLY A 165 -5.07 -16.63 22.39
CA GLY A 165 -6.51 -16.92 22.41
C GLY A 165 -7.07 -17.12 23.82
N THR A 166 -6.26 -16.99 24.87
CA THR A 166 -6.62 -17.40 26.24
C THR A 166 -7.81 -16.60 26.76
N LEU A 167 -7.82 -15.28 26.50
CA LEU A 167 -8.92 -14.42 26.94
C LEU A 167 -10.22 -14.73 26.19
N LEU A 168 -10.13 -15.01 24.89
CA LEU A 168 -11.29 -15.36 24.08
C LEU A 168 -11.85 -16.72 24.51
N GLN A 169 -10.97 -17.71 24.70
CA GLN A 169 -11.35 -19.04 25.18
C GLN A 169 -12.00 -18.96 26.56
N SER A 170 -11.40 -18.22 27.50
CA SER A 170 -11.95 -18.04 28.85
C SER A 170 -13.33 -17.39 28.83
N ALA A 171 -13.57 -16.43 27.93
CA ALA A 171 -14.88 -15.84 27.74
C ALA A 171 -15.90 -16.83 27.14
N CYS A 172 -15.47 -17.68 26.20
CA CYS A 172 -16.30 -18.74 25.63
C CYS A 172 -16.70 -19.77 26.69
N ASP A 173 -15.75 -20.18 27.54
CA ASP A 173 -15.97 -21.14 28.62
C ASP A 173 -17.02 -20.63 29.62
N VAL A 174 -16.95 -19.35 30.01
CA VAL A 174 -17.94 -18.71 30.91
C VAL A 174 -19.31 -18.57 30.23
N ALA A 175 -19.33 -18.30 28.92
CA ALA A 175 -20.56 -18.14 28.15
C ALA A 175 -21.20 -19.48 27.73
N GLY A 176 -20.53 -20.61 27.95
CA GLY A 176 -20.97 -21.93 27.49
C GLY A 176 -20.99 -22.06 25.97
N ILE A 177 -20.07 -21.39 25.27
CA ILE A 177 -19.94 -21.43 23.81
C ILE A 177 -18.84 -22.41 23.45
N ASP A 178 -19.20 -23.50 22.76
CA ASP A 178 -18.26 -24.49 22.25
C ASP A 178 -17.81 -24.15 20.81
N GLY A 179 -16.56 -24.48 20.45
CA GLY A 179 -16.11 -24.54 19.05
C GLY A 179 -15.54 -23.25 18.43
N VAL A 180 -15.01 -22.31 19.22
CA VAL A 180 -14.32 -21.11 18.69
C VAL A 180 -12.85 -21.44 18.43
N GLU A 181 -12.45 -21.51 17.15
CA GLU A 181 -11.02 -21.56 16.79
C GLU A 181 -10.39 -20.17 16.97
N GLY A 182 -9.35 -20.08 17.79
CA GLY A 182 -8.58 -18.86 17.99
C GLY A 182 -7.86 -18.45 16.70
N GLY A 183 -8.17 -17.25 16.19
CA GLY A 183 -7.53 -16.71 15.00
C GLY A 183 -7.92 -15.24 14.75
N ALA A 184 -7.10 -14.52 13.98
CA ALA A 184 -7.44 -13.19 13.52
C ALA A 184 -8.48 -13.28 12.40
N ALA A 185 -9.70 -12.79 12.64
CA ALA A 185 -10.71 -12.61 11.61
C ALA A 185 -10.68 -11.17 11.06
N GLN A 186 -10.59 -11.03 9.73
CA GLN A 186 -10.90 -9.76 9.08
C GLN A 186 -12.42 -9.58 9.02
N VAL A 187 -12.91 -8.47 9.53
CA VAL A 187 -14.34 -8.14 9.52
C VAL A 187 -14.53 -6.97 8.57
N GLN A 188 -15.30 -7.16 7.50
CA GLN A 188 -15.69 -6.04 6.66
C GLN A 188 -16.69 -5.18 7.42
N TRP A 189 -16.31 -3.94 7.68
CA TRP A 189 -17.20 -2.97 8.29
C TRP A 189 -18.03 -2.33 7.18
N LYS A 190 -19.36 -2.49 7.25
CA LYS A 190 -20.29 -1.77 6.38
C LYS A 190 -20.87 -0.61 7.20
N ALA A 191 -20.42 0.60 6.91
CA ALA A 191 -21.05 1.82 7.37
C ALA A 191 -22.40 2.03 6.67
#